data_AF-A0A7Z7IRP7-F1
#
_entry.id   AF-A0A7Z7IRP7-F1
#
_cell.length_a   1.000
_cell.length_b   1.000
_cell.length_c   1.000
_cell.angle_alpha   90.00
_cell.angle_beta   90.00
_cell.angle_gamma   90.00
#
_symmetry.space_group_name_H-M   'P 1'
#
loop_
_entity.id
_entity.type
_entity.pdbx_description
1 polymer ?
#
loop_
_entity_poly.entity_id
_entity_poly.type
_entity_poly.pdbx_seq_one_letter_code
_entity_poly.pdbx_strand_id
1 'polypeptide(L)'
;MSEVCGLVVGEVVGPDWSYWPVRVLGHADPLTIGHRTGTHRVISPEQTWLAVQPTLQLAGITRVADVTWLDDLGIPPVQAVRPASLTLSVSQGKAATYRAAQVSAVMESLETWHAENLIADLLSTATTDLEWELTYDPADLRRSAGSLYHRRTKLDWMKATTLLTGRQTWAPWSVVAVNVAVSDTWDPPMFAMDTTGLASGNSYHEATLHGLYEIMERHALASAEPGSTLFEVPYDDVADSDCAQLVEMIDRAGSQLQIARIDTWDAFYCFSAELTSPMTEVPFCGHGLHHDPNVALSRAITEAAQSRLTAISGAREDLPAALYQRFAQIHTYAPVQRSLQSMPTATPTPWHIECTDSLNELVTSAAIAIATRSGTEPLAAVCDFPDACIPVVKVIAPGLTASHGSPMRTPLQELT
;
A
#
# COMPACT_ATOMS: atom_id res chain seq x y z
N MET A 1 24.32 -19.78 -23.71
CA MET A 1 25.13 -19.17 -22.62
C MET A 1 24.95 -17.67 -22.73
N SER A 2 23.90 -17.16 -22.08
CA SER A 2 23.55 -15.74 -22.08
C SER A 2 24.15 -15.15 -20.80
N GLU A 3 25.07 -14.20 -20.95
CA GLU A 3 25.60 -13.41 -19.85
C GLU A 3 24.44 -12.63 -19.22
N VAL A 4 24.05 -13.05 -18.02
CA VAL A 4 23.29 -12.20 -17.10
C VAL A 4 24.28 -11.12 -16.65
N CYS A 5 24.07 -9.90 -17.12
CA CYS A 5 24.82 -8.73 -16.69
C CYS A 5 24.53 -8.55 -15.19
N GLY A 6 25.45 -9.03 -14.35
CA GLY A 6 25.37 -8.87 -12.91
C GLY A 6 25.45 -7.40 -12.56
N LEU A 7 24.43 -6.88 -11.87
CA LEU A 7 24.55 -5.65 -11.11
C LEU A 7 25.84 -5.75 -10.28
N VAL A 8 26.78 -4.83 -10.53
CA VAL A 8 27.94 -4.64 -9.67
C VAL A 8 27.37 -4.25 -8.32
N VAL A 9 27.36 -5.20 -7.38
CA VAL A 9 26.92 -4.98 -6.00
C VAL A 9 27.91 -4.02 -5.38
N GLY A 10 27.61 -2.72 -5.48
CA GLY A 10 28.24 -1.70 -4.65
C GLY A 10 27.97 -1.99 -3.18
N GLU A 11 28.70 -1.32 -2.30
CA GLU A 11 28.48 -1.41 -0.86
C GLU A 11 27.02 -1.05 -0.55
N VAL A 12 26.28 -1.98 0.06
CA VAL A 12 24.90 -1.75 0.51
C VAL A 12 24.98 -0.98 1.81
N VAL A 13 24.67 0.31 1.75
CA VAL A 13 24.72 1.24 2.87
C VAL A 13 23.33 1.45 3.48
N GLY A 14 22.28 1.31 2.67
CA GLY A 14 20.90 1.67 3.03
C GLY A 14 20.56 3.12 2.69
N PRO A 15 19.32 3.56 2.96
CA PRO A 15 18.86 4.91 2.63
C PRO A 15 19.52 5.99 3.50
N ASP A 16 19.81 7.15 2.90
CA ASP A 16 20.32 8.33 3.60
C ASP A 16 19.21 9.37 3.83
N TRP A 17 18.73 9.44 5.07
CA TRP A 17 17.68 10.36 5.50
C TRP A 17 18.19 11.74 5.94
N SER A 18 19.51 11.99 5.87
CA SER A 18 20.12 13.20 6.46
C SER A 18 19.70 14.53 5.82
N TYR A 19 19.12 14.50 4.62
CA TYR A 19 18.54 15.68 3.96
C TYR A 19 17.28 16.20 4.68
N TRP A 20 16.50 15.33 5.32
CA TRP A 20 15.22 15.69 5.94
C TRP A 20 15.30 15.76 7.47
N PRO A 21 14.37 16.48 8.13
CA PRO A 21 14.27 16.45 9.58
C PRO A 21 14.06 15.03 10.11
N VAL A 22 14.78 14.65 11.17
CA VAL A 22 14.58 13.33 11.79
C VAL A 22 13.20 13.28 12.45
N ARG A 23 12.38 12.30 12.04
CA ARG A 23 11.07 12.03 12.64
C ARG A 23 10.98 10.56 13.06
N VAL A 24 10.63 10.34 14.32
CA VAL A 24 10.37 9.01 14.90
C VAL A 24 9.22 9.16 15.91
N LEU A 25 8.23 8.28 15.85
CA LEU A 25 7.15 8.22 16.83
C LEU A 25 7.59 7.36 18.03
N GLY A 26 7.45 7.91 19.23
CA GLY A 26 7.91 7.26 20.46
C GLY A 26 9.41 7.41 20.68
N HIS A 27 9.98 6.51 21.46
CA HIS A 27 11.39 6.55 21.90
C HIS A 27 12.14 5.23 21.63
N ALA A 28 11.55 4.34 20.82
CA ALA A 28 12.18 3.08 20.46
C ALA A 28 13.29 3.31 19.41
N ASP A 29 14.18 2.33 19.29
CA ASP A 29 15.15 2.28 18.20
C ASP A 29 14.41 2.23 16.84
N PRO A 30 14.61 3.20 15.94
CA PRO A 30 13.89 3.27 14.67
C PRO A 30 14.25 2.15 13.69
N LEU A 31 15.26 1.34 13.99
CA LEU A 31 15.73 0.22 13.16
C LEU A 31 15.32 -1.16 13.67
N THR A 32 14.73 -1.25 14.86
CA THR A 32 14.46 -2.54 15.52
C THR A 32 12.95 -2.75 15.70
N ILE A 33 12.45 -3.91 15.27
CA ILE A 33 11.06 -4.33 15.46
C ILE A 33 10.82 -4.64 16.94
N GLY A 34 10.02 -3.82 17.61
CA GLY A 34 9.65 -3.99 19.02
C GLY A 34 8.28 -4.63 19.24
N HIS A 35 7.45 -4.74 18.20
CA HIS A 35 6.11 -5.33 18.25
C HIS A 35 5.87 -6.25 17.06
N ARG A 36 5.35 -7.46 17.31
CA ARG A 36 5.16 -8.51 16.29
C ARG A 36 3.72 -9.03 16.15
N THR A 37 2.87 -8.80 17.14
CA THR A 37 1.53 -9.41 17.18
C THR A 37 0.63 -8.80 16.12
N GLY A 38 0.36 -9.55 15.06
CA GLY A 38 -0.49 -9.12 13.93
C GLY A 38 0.14 -8.08 13.00
N THR A 39 1.28 -7.51 13.36
CA THR A 39 2.06 -6.57 12.53
C THR A 39 3.49 -6.46 13.09
N HIS A 40 4.46 -6.17 12.24
CA HIS A 40 5.84 -5.93 12.65
C HIS A 40 6.14 -4.43 12.63
N ARG A 41 6.33 -3.84 13.82
CA ARG A 41 6.48 -2.39 14.04
C ARG A 41 7.52 -2.10 15.12
N VAL A 42 8.10 -0.90 15.16
CA VAL A 42 9.07 -0.49 16.20
C VAL A 42 8.43 -0.31 17.57
N ILE A 43 7.15 0.05 17.61
CA ILE A 43 6.34 0.23 18.84
C ILE A 43 4.96 -0.39 18.68
N SER A 44 4.25 -0.61 19.80
CA SER A 44 2.91 -1.21 19.77
C SER A 44 1.85 -0.24 19.20
N PRO A 45 0.72 -0.75 18.70
CA PRO A 45 -0.42 0.08 18.29
C PRO A 45 -0.91 1.05 19.37
N GLU A 46 -0.87 0.67 20.65
CA GLU A 46 -1.22 1.57 21.76
C GLU A 46 -0.26 2.75 21.87
N GLN A 47 1.05 2.49 21.72
CA GLN A 47 2.08 3.53 21.77
C GLN A 47 1.98 4.44 20.55
N THR A 48 1.77 3.88 19.34
CA THR A 48 1.53 4.68 18.13
C THR A 48 0.29 5.55 18.30
N TRP A 49 -0.81 4.99 18.80
CA TRP A 49 -2.05 5.73 19.05
C TRP A 49 -1.81 6.94 19.97
N LEU A 50 -1.11 6.75 21.09
CA LEU A 50 -0.77 7.84 22.02
C LEU A 50 0.11 8.91 21.36
N ALA A 51 1.00 8.53 20.44
CA ALA A 51 1.87 9.45 19.73
C ALA A 51 1.11 10.30 18.69
N VAL A 52 0.14 9.72 17.98
CA VAL A 52 -0.59 10.40 16.89
C VAL A 52 -1.87 11.11 17.34
N GLN A 53 -2.45 10.72 18.49
CA GLN A 53 -3.68 11.34 18.98
C GLN A 53 -3.62 12.89 19.09
N PRO A 54 -2.50 13.51 19.54
CA PRO A 54 -2.38 14.96 19.59
C PRO A 54 -2.36 15.66 18.21
N THR A 55 -2.02 14.94 17.14
CA THR A 55 -1.87 15.51 15.79
C THR A 55 -3.17 15.48 14.98
N LEU A 56 -4.18 14.75 15.44
CA LEU A 56 -5.45 14.57 14.71
C LEU A 56 -6.14 15.92 14.39
N GLN A 57 -6.18 16.83 15.36
CA GLN A 57 -6.82 18.14 15.17
C GLN A 57 -6.07 18.98 14.12
N LEU A 58 -4.73 18.96 14.18
CA LEU A 58 -3.87 19.67 13.22
C LEU A 58 -4.11 19.16 11.79
N ALA A 59 -4.19 17.84 11.63
CA ALA A 59 -4.49 17.20 10.36
C ALA A 59 -5.98 17.30 9.95
N GLY A 60 -6.85 17.95 10.74
CA GLY A 60 -8.26 18.08 10.41
C GLY A 60 -9.07 16.77 10.51
N ILE A 61 -8.56 15.75 11.21
CA ILE A 61 -9.30 14.52 11.51
C ILE A 61 -10.33 14.82 12.59
N THR A 62 -11.60 14.84 12.18
CA THR A 62 -12.74 15.24 13.04
C THR A 62 -13.38 14.07 13.76
N ARG A 63 -13.20 12.84 13.26
CA ARG A 63 -13.81 11.62 13.81
C ARG A 63 -12.94 10.41 13.54
N VAL A 64 -12.78 9.56 14.55
CA VAL A 64 -12.29 8.18 14.41
C VAL A 64 -13.41 7.27 14.91
N ALA A 65 -14.08 6.56 14.01
CA ALA A 65 -15.30 5.82 14.31
C ALA A 65 -15.12 4.31 14.16
N ASP A 66 -15.55 3.57 15.18
CA ASP A 66 -15.83 2.15 15.06
C ASP A 66 -17.10 1.95 14.24
N VAL A 67 -16.98 1.25 13.13
CA VAL A 67 -18.10 0.96 12.23
C VAL A 67 -18.37 -0.53 12.13
N THR A 68 -17.76 -1.35 12.99
CA THR A 68 -17.89 -2.82 13.02
C THR A 68 -19.34 -3.28 13.05
N TRP A 69 -20.20 -2.57 13.80
CA TRP A 69 -21.62 -2.91 13.95
C TRP A 69 -22.48 -2.69 12.70
N LEU A 70 -21.91 -2.16 11.61
CA LEU A 70 -22.58 -2.13 10.32
C LEU A 70 -22.48 -3.47 9.58
N ASP A 71 -21.59 -4.37 9.99
CA ASP A 71 -21.36 -5.67 9.36
C ASP A 71 -21.56 -6.82 10.35
N ASP A 72 -21.74 -8.03 9.83
CA ASP A 72 -22.03 -9.24 10.61
C ASP A 72 -20.79 -10.11 10.88
N LEU A 73 -19.65 -9.79 10.29
CA LEU A 73 -18.39 -10.53 10.46
C LEU A 73 -17.75 -10.38 11.84
N GLY A 74 -17.91 -9.22 12.47
CA GLY A 74 -17.26 -8.88 13.75
C GLY A 74 -15.75 -8.62 13.67
N ILE A 75 -15.13 -8.64 12.49
CA ILE A 75 -13.77 -8.12 12.26
C ILE A 75 -13.83 -6.59 12.34
N PRO A 76 -12.92 -5.87 13.03
CA PRO A 76 -13.12 -4.46 13.35
C PRO A 76 -12.56 -3.47 12.32
N PRO A 77 -13.36 -2.92 11.39
CA PRO A 77 -12.97 -1.76 10.60
C PRO A 77 -13.19 -0.46 11.37
N VAL A 78 -12.27 0.48 11.17
CA VAL A 78 -12.34 1.82 11.75
C VAL A 78 -12.27 2.85 10.63
N GLN A 79 -12.98 3.97 10.78
CA GLN A 79 -12.93 5.10 9.84
C GLN A 79 -12.28 6.32 10.49
N ALA A 80 -11.33 6.96 9.79
CA ALA A 80 -10.84 8.29 10.12
C ALA A 80 -11.42 9.29 9.11
N VAL A 81 -12.08 10.34 9.61
CA VAL A 81 -12.81 11.32 8.78
C VAL A 81 -12.10 12.67 8.79
N ARG A 82 -11.63 13.10 7.62
CA ARG A 82 -10.99 14.39 7.35
C ARG A 82 -11.79 15.15 6.28
N PRO A 83 -12.85 15.90 6.65
CA PRO A 83 -13.80 16.47 5.70
C PRO A 83 -13.22 17.44 4.66
N ALA A 84 -12.09 18.09 4.98
CA ALA A 84 -11.40 19.04 4.10
C ALA A 84 -10.22 18.39 3.34
N SER A 85 -10.18 17.06 3.27
CA SER A 85 -9.20 16.31 2.48
C SER A 85 -9.28 16.70 1.00
N LEU A 86 -8.13 16.86 0.35
CA LEU A 86 -8.07 17.14 -1.09
C LEU A 86 -8.16 15.86 -1.94
N THR A 87 -8.13 14.69 -1.32
CA THR A 87 -8.15 13.37 -1.98
C THR A 87 -9.39 12.56 -1.59
N LEU A 88 -9.40 11.94 -0.41
CA LEU A 88 -10.51 11.19 0.16
C LEU A 88 -10.84 11.68 1.57
N SER A 89 -12.13 11.94 1.82
CA SER A 89 -12.61 12.43 3.12
C SER A 89 -12.57 11.36 4.21
N VAL A 90 -12.53 10.09 3.84
CA VAL A 90 -12.62 8.95 4.76
C VAL A 90 -11.53 7.92 4.45
N SER A 91 -10.62 7.72 5.40
CA SER A 91 -9.62 6.64 5.39
C SER A 91 -10.12 5.44 6.19
N GLN A 92 -9.77 4.23 5.75
CA GLN A 92 -10.31 2.98 6.31
C GLN A 92 -9.20 2.15 6.96
N GLY A 93 -9.33 1.91 8.26
CA GLY A 93 -8.41 1.09 9.02
C GLY A 93 -8.75 -0.37 8.97
N LYS A 94 -7.71 -1.20 8.78
CA LYS A 94 -7.80 -2.66 8.72
C LYS A 94 -6.79 -3.30 9.68
N ALA A 95 -7.27 -4.17 10.56
CA ALA A 95 -6.45 -5.04 11.40
C ALA A 95 -7.32 -6.10 12.10
N ALA A 96 -6.68 -7.10 12.71
CA ALA A 96 -7.34 -8.11 13.53
C ALA A 96 -7.82 -7.57 14.90
N THR A 97 -7.25 -6.46 15.38
CA THR A 97 -7.64 -5.84 16.66
C THR A 97 -8.11 -4.42 16.46
N TYR A 98 -9.01 -3.97 17.34
CA TYR A 98 -9.58 -2.64 17.28
C TYR A 98 -8.52 -1.53 17.34
N ARG A 99 -7.55 -1.61 18.27
CA ARG A 99 -6.51 -0.58 18.42
C ARG A 99 -5.64 -0.47 17.17
N ALA A 100 -5.24 -1.61 16.59
CA ALA A 100 -4.47 -1.63 15.36
C ALA A 100 -5.27 -1.08 14.18
N ALA A 101 -6.57 -1.36 14.10
CA ALA A 101 -7.45 -0.80 13.07
C ALA A 101 -7.60 0.73 13.23
N GLN A 102 -7.71 1.24 14.46
CA GLN A 102 -7.72 2.69 14.71
C GLN A 102 -6.43 3.37 14.26
N VAL A 103 -5.28 2.78 14.58
CA VAL A 103 -3.98 3.26 14.12
C VAL A 103 -3.91 3.21 12.59
N SER A 104 -4.31 2.11 11.96
CA SER A 104 -4.34 1.97 10.50
C SER A 104 -5.15 3.09 9.84
N ALA A 105 -6.37 3.38 10.33
CA ALA A 105 -7.22 4.43 9.75
C ALA A 105 -6.60 5.82 9.88
N VAL A 106 -6.06 6.13 11.06
CA VAL A 106 -5.43 7.44 11.34
C VAL A 106 -4.13 7.61 10.55
N MET A 107 -3.28 6.59 10.52
CA MET A 107 -1.99 6.63 9.83
C MET A 107 -2.20 6.80 8.31
N GLU A 108 -3.16 6.12 7.70
CA GLU A 108 -3.55 6.33 6.30
C GLU A 108 -4.06 7.77 6.04
N SER A 109 -4.86 8.31 6.95
CA SER A 109 -5.36 9.69 6.85
C SER A 109 -4.23 10.72 6.97
N LEU A 110 -3.29 10.50 7.89
CA LEU A 110 -2.12 11.36 8.10
C LEU A 110 -1.13 11.25 6.94
N GLU A 111 -0.90 10.06 6.40
CA GLU A 111 -0.11 9.82 5.20
C GLU A 111 -0.61 10.66 4.03
N THR A 112 -1.91 10.57 3.77
CA THR A 112 -2.58 11.34 2.72
C THR A 112 -2.49 12.84 2.99
N TRP A 113 -2.67 13.27 4.24
CA TRP A 113 -2.51 14.68 4.63
C TRP A 113 -1.09 15.19 4.36
N HIS A 114 -0.05 14.37 4.56
CA HIS A 114 1.32 14.76 4.22
C HIS A 114 1.55 14.86 2.71
N ALA A 115 0.99 13.94 1.92
CA ALA A 115 1.10 13.99 0.47
C ALA A 115 0.38 15.20 -0.15
N GLU A 116 -0.72 15.67 0.47
CA GLU A 116 -1.48 16.85 0.04
C GLU A 116 -0.81 18.19 0.40
N ASN A 117 -0.05 18.22 1.50
CA ASN A 117 0.58 19.44 2.02
C ASN A 117 2.09 19.51 1.74
N LEU A 118 2.60 18.61 0.89
CA LEU A 118 4.01 18.51 0.55
C LEU A 118 4.57 19.86 0.05
N ILE A 119 5.58 20.36 0.75
CA ILE A 119 6.36 21.53 0.34
C ILE A 119 7.80 21.08 0.22
N ALA A 120 8.36 21.19 -0.99
CA ALA A 120 9.72 20.79 -1.27
C ALA A 120 10.51 21.93 -1.93
N ASP A 121 11.83 21.92 -1.73
CA ASP A 121 12.74 22.73 -2.53
C ASP A 121 12.78 22.15 -3.96
N LEU A 122 12.10 22.82 -4.88
CA LEU A 122 11.95 22.37 -6.26
C LEU A 122 13.09 22.88 -7.15
N LEU A 123 13.69 21.97 -7.89
CA LEU A 123 14.58 22.28 -9.00
C LEU A 123 13.81 22.12 -10.30
N SER A 124 13.55 23.21 -11.03
CA SER A 124 12.84 23.16 -12.31
C SER A 124 13.82 23.03 -13.48
N THR A 125 13.94 21.82 -14.05
CA THR A 125 14.89 21.53 -15.11
C THR A 125 14.49 20.32 -15.97
N ALA A 126 15.14 20.10 -17.10
CA ALA A 126 14.90 18.94 -17.94
C ALA A 126 15.67 17.70 -17.44
N THR A 127 15.16 16.50 -17.72
CA THR A 127 15.86 15.23 -17.41
C THR A 127 17.27 15.21 -18.00
N THR A 128 17.47 15.76 -19.21
CA THR A 128 18.79 15.84 -19.85
C THR A 128 19.82 16.63 -19.05
N ASP A 129 19.38 17.56 -18.20
CA ASP A 129 20.27 18.39 -17.38
C ASP A 129 20.62 17.71 -16.04
N LEU A 130 19.98 16.59 -15.71
CA LEU A 130 20.20 15.79 -14.49
C LEU A 130 20.79 14.40 -14.77
N GLU A 131 21.29 14.15 -15.98
CA GLU A 131 21.70 12.80 -16.44
C GLU A 131 22.72 12.12 -15.51
N TRP A 132 23.64 12.88 -14.91
CA TRP A 132 24.66 12.35 -13.99
C TRP A 132 24.18 12.22 -12.54
N GLU A 133 23.07 12.87 -12.18
CA GLU A 133 22.53 12.93 -10.82
C GLU A 133 21.42 11.89 -10.62
N LEU A 134 20.69 11.56 -11.68
CA LEU A 134 19.65 10.55 -11.66
C LEU A 134 20.21 9.13 -11.51
N THR A 135 19.46 8.29 -10.82
CA THR A 135 19.79 6.88 -10.58
C THR A 135 18.98 5.91 -11.43
N TYR A 136 18.08 6.44 -12.25
CA TYR A 136 17.10 5.72 -13.06
C TYR A 136 16.71 6.57 -14.28
N ASP A 137 16.08 5.96 -15.29
CA ASP A 137 15.42 6.71 -16.37
C ASP A 137 13.99 7.06 -15.94
N PRO A 138 13.59 8.34 -15.89
CA PRO A 138 12.21 8.68 -15.59
C PRO A 138 11.20 8.15 -16.61
N ALA A 139 11.63 7.70 -17.80
CA ALA A 139 10.79 6.96 -18.73
C ALA A 139 10.25 5.63 -18.16
N ASP A 140 10.95 5.06 -17.17
CA ASP A 140 10.58 3.82 -16.49
C ASP A 140 9.58 4.07 -15.34
N LEU A 141 9.27 5.33 -15.04
CA LEU A 141 8.17 5.66 -14.13
C LEU A 141 6.82 5.43 -14.81
N ARG A 142 5.79 5.23 -13.99
CA ARG A 142 4.43 5.09 -14.52
C ARG A 142 3.98 6.38 -15.18
N ARG A 143 3.54 6.26 -16.43
CA ARG A 143 3.07 7.38 -17.24
C ARG A 143 1.55 7.39 -17.27
N SER A 144 0.98 8.59 -17.22
CA SER A 144 -0.45 8.79 -17.44
C SER A 144 -0.84 8.35 -18.87
N ALA A 145 -2.10 7.98 -19.06
CA ALA A 145 -2.63 7.75 -20.41
C ALA A 145 -2.43 9.01 -21.26
N GLY A 146 -1.90 8.86 -22.47
CA GLY A 146 -1.57 10.02 -23.33
C GLY A 146 -0.40 10.87 -22.83
N SER A 147 0.48 10.34 -21.96
CA SER A 147 1.61 11.07 -21.40
C SER A 147 2.44 11.80 -22.45
N LEU A 148 2.74 13.06 -22.15
CA LEU A 148 3.59 13.94 -22.95
C LEU A 148 5.03 13.99 -22.44
N TYR A 149 5.42 13.07 -21.54
CA TYR A 149 6.78 13.02 -21.01
C TYR A 149 7.81 12.87 -22.13
N HIS A 150 8.79 13.76 -22.13
CA HIS A 150 9.97 13.72 -22.97
C HIS A 150 11.15 14.21 -22.14
N ARG A 151 12.36 13.63 -22.32
CA ARG A 151 13.56 13.94 -21.52
C ARG A 151 14.01 15.42 -21.53
N ARG A 152 13.52 16.21 -22.50
CA ARG A 152 13.79 17.67 -22.62
C ARG A 152 12.70 18.55 -22.00
N THR A 153 11.62 17.94 -21.52
CA THR A 153 10.53 18.66 -20.85
C THR A 153 11.03 19.10 -19.50
N LYS A 154 10.81 20.37 -19.16
CA LYS A 154 11.09 20.85 -17.82
C LYS A 154 10.09 20.25 -16.85
N LEU A 155 10.60 19.64 -15.80
CA LEU A 155 9.84 19.09 -14.70
C LEU A 155 10.33 19.76 -13.43
N ASP A 156 9.46 19.79 -12.42
CA ASP A 156 9.87 20.16 -11.07
C ASP A 156 10.34 18.90 -10.35
N TRP A 157 11.58 18.95 -9.86
CA TRP A 157 12.26 17.86 -9.20
C TRP A 157 12.42 18.15 -7.72
N MET A 158 12.26 17.13 -6.90
CA MET A 158 12.56 17.18 -5.46
C MET A 158 13.59 16.12 -5.08
N LYS A 159 14.28 16.34 -3.97
CA LYS A 159 15.29 15.39 -3.48
C LYS A 159 14.67 14.04 -3.13
N ALA A 160 15.45 12.99 -3.36
CA ALA A 160 15.16 11.60 -3.00
C ALA A 160 16.47 10.88 -2.66
N THR A 161 16.37 9.77 -1.94
CA THR A 161 17.50 8.86 -1.68
C THR A 161 17.23 7.50 -2.30
N THR A 162 18.25 6.86 -2.84
CA THR A 162 18.17 5.44 -3.20
C THR A 162 18.20 4.56 -1.95
N LEU A 163 17.59 3.38 -1.99
CA LEU A 163 17.31 2.56 -0.81
C LEU A 163 18.37 1.50 -0.45
N LEU A 164 19.30 1.20 -1.35
CA LEU A 164 20.44 0.29 -1.15
C LEU A 164 21.76 1.05 -1.00
N THR A 165 21.99 2.05 -1.85
CA THR A 165 23.25 2.78 -1.96
C THR A 165 23.27 4.11 -1.19
N GLY A 166 22.11 4.61 -0.76
CA GLY A 166 22.00 5.88 -0.03
C GLY A 166 22.38 7.10 -0.86
N ARG A 167 22.39 6.97 -2.19
CA ARG A 167 22.77 8.06 -3.09
C ARG A 167 21.64 9.08 -3.16
N GLN A 168 21.97 10.35 -2.93
CA GLN A 168 21.05 11.45 -3.18
C GLN A 168 20.79 11.58 -4.69
N THR A 169 19.51 11.63 -5.06
CA THR A 169 18.98 11.68 -6.42
C THR A 169 17.77 12.61 -6.48
N TRP A 170 17.03 12.57 -7.58
CA TRP A 170 15.84 13.39 -7.81
C TRP A 170 14.63 12.56 -8.20
N ALA A 171 13.47 12.96 -7.71
CA ALA A 171 12.16 12.45 -8.12
C ALA A 171 11.34 13.60 -8.73
N PRO A 172 10.57 13.36 -9.81
CA PRO A 172 9.58 14.34 -10.25
C PRO A 172 8.61 14.60 -9.10
N TRP A 173 8.43 15.86 -8.73
CA TRP A 173 7.54 16.24 -7.63
C TRP A 173 6.12 15.71 -7.85
N SER A 174 5.64 15.71 -9.09
CA SER A 174 4.32 15.20 -9.49
C SER A 174 4.12 13.68 -9.27
N VAL A 175 5.19 12.93 -9.00
CA VAL A 175 5.12 11.48 -8.68
C VAL A 175 5.01 11.27 -7.17
N VAL A 176 5.46 12.25 -6.38
CA VAL A 176 5.43 12.20 -4.91
C VAL A 176 4.17 12.87 -4.36
N ALA A 177 3.80 14.03 -4.91
CA ALA A 177 2.61 14.76 -4.51
C ALA A 177 1.34 14.02 -4.97
N VAL A 178 0.38 13.88 -4.06
CA VAL A 178 -0.95 13.31 -4.36
C VAL A 178 -1.99 14.34 -3.99
N ASN A 179 -2.53 15.01 -5.01
CA ASN A 179 -3.54 16.05 -4.86
C ASN A 179 -4.45 16.04 -6.08
N VAL A 180 -5.75 15.79 -5.87
CA VAL A 180 -6.77 15.78 -6.95
C VAL A 180 -7.61 17.05 -6.98
N ALA A 181 -7.19 18.09 -6.25
CA ALA A 181 -7.80 19.40 -6.36
C ALA A 181 -7.65 19.95 -7.79
N VAL A 182 -8.74 20.50 -8.32
CA VAL A 182 -8.73 21.15 -9.63
C VAL A 182 -8.09 22.53 -9.48
N SER A 183 -7.02 22.77 -10.22
CA SER A 183 -6.44 24.10 -10.39
C SER A 183 -6.94 24.74 -11.69
N ASP A 184 -7.00 26.07 -11.73
CA ASP A 184 -7.27 26.84 -12.96
C ASP A 184 -6.03 26.94 -13.87
N THR A 185 -5.10 25.97 -13.76
CA THR A 185 -3.88 25.88 -14.56
C THR A 185 -3.94 24.66 -15.46
N TRP A 186 -3.37 24.78 -16.66
CA TRP A 186 -3.18 23.64 -17.52
C TRP A 186 -1.86 22.96 -17.18
N ASP A 187 -1.92 21.71 -16.74
CA ASP A 187 -0.77 20.85 -16.52
C ASP A 187 -0.84 19.63 -17.46
N PRO A 188 0.18 19.41 -18.31
CA PRO A 188 0.16 18.29 -19.24
C PRO A 188 0.31 16.95 -18.48
N PRO A 189 -0.36 15.87 -18.91
CA PRO A 189 -0.19 14.58 -18.27
C PRO A 189 1.25 14.07 -18.47
N MET A 190 2.01 13.98 -17.40
CA MET A 190 3.41 13.50 -17.42
C MET A 190 3.49 12.09 -16.86
N PHE A 191 3.29 11.96 -15.55
CA PHE A 191 3.32 10.70 -14.82
C PHE A 191 1.94 10.38 -14.27
N ALA A 192 1.69 9.10 -13.98
CA ALA A 192 0.48 8.70 -13.28
C ALA A 192 0.60 9.17 -11.83
N MET A 193 -0.44 9.86 -11.34
CA MET A 193 -0.60 10.13 -9.93
C MET A 193 -1.28 8.92 -9.30
N ASP A 194 -0.71 8.38 -8.23
CA ASP A 194 -1.33 7.33 -7.41
C ASP A 194 -0.74 7.35 -5.99
N THR A 195 -1.35 6.59 -5.09
CA THR A 195 -0.84 6.40 -3.72
C THR A 195 0.10 5.21 -3.60
N THR A 196 0.46 4.51 -4.69
CA THR A 196 1.30 3.30 -4.61
C THR A 196 2.64 3.63 -3.95
N GLY A 197 3.00 2.94 -2.88
CA GLY A 197 4.28 3.15 -2.19
C GLY A 197 4.32 4.42 -1.36
N LEU A 198 3.22 5.18 -1.27
CA LEU A 198 3.04 6.19 -0.24
C LEU A 198 2.77 5.44 1.06
N ALA A 199 3.55 5.75 2.09
CA ALA A 199 3.47 5.02 3.34
C ALA A 199 3.84 5.90 4.52
N SER A 200 3.07 5.79 5.58
CA SER A 200 3.44 6.25 6.92
C SER A 200 3.99 5.12 7.79
N GLY A 201 4.72 5.49 8.83
CA GLY A 201 5.25 4.55 9.82
C GLY A 201 5.72 5.25 11.08
N ASN A 202 6.14 4.47 12.07
CA ASN A 202 6.73 5.03 13.30
C ASN A 202 8.17 5.54 13.10
N SER A 203 8.84 5.17 12.00
CA SER A 203 10.14 5.69 11.58
C SER A 203 10.18 5.74 10.05
N TYR A 204 11.16 6.44 9.45
CA TYR A 204 11.34 6.41 8.00
C TYR A 204 11.60 4.99 7.46
N HIS A 205 12.35 4.16 8.19
CA HIS A 205 12.59 2.77 7.78
C HIS A 205 11.31 1.93 7.80
N GLU A 206 10.47 2.11 8.82
CA GLU A 206 9.18 1.42 8.91
C GLU A 206 8.22 1.85 7.79
N ALA A 207 8.17 3.16 7.51
CA ALA A 207 7.38 3.72 6.41
C ALA A 207 7.87 3.21 5.05
N THR A 208 9.20 3.24 4.81
CA THR A 208 9.82 2.73 3.58
C THR A 208 9.54 1.24 3.38
N LEU A 209 9.68 0.43 4.43
CA LEU A 209 9.39 -1.00 4.32
C LEU A 209 7.93 -1.26 3.94
N HIS A 210 7.01 -0.49 4.52
CA HIS A 210 5.59 -0.58 4.18
C HIS A 210 5.32 -0.21 2.72
N GLY A 211 5.91 0.89 2.23
CA GLY A 211 5.79 1.32 0.84
C GLY A 211 6.40 0.32 -0.16
N LEU A 212 7.54 -0.31 0.20
CA LEU A 212 8.13 -1.40 -0.59
C LEU A 212 7.19 -2.61 -0.68
N TYR A 213 6.59 -3.02 0.45
CA TYR A 213 5.64 -4.14 0.46
C TYR A 213 4.42 -3.88 -0.39
N GLU A 214 3.87 -2.67 -0.35
CA GLU A 214 2.73 -2.30 -1.19
C GLU A 214 3.08 -2.34 -2.68
N ILE A 215 4.26 -1.83 -3.07
CA ILE A 215 4.75 -1.90 -4.45
C ILE A 215 4.88 -3.36 -4.92
N MET A 216 5.48 -4.21 -4.08
CA MET A 216 5.67 -5.64 -4.36
C MET A 216 4.32 -6.37 -4.46
N GLU A 217 3.36 -6.05 -3.59
CA GLU A 217 2.01 -6.61 -3.59
C GLU A 217 1.29 -6.29 -4.90
N ARG A 218 1.26 -5.00 -5.27
CA ARG A 218 0.61 -4.55 -6.50
C ARG A 218 1.27 -5.16 -7.75
N HIS A 219 2.59 -5.38 -7.75
CA HIS A 219 3.29 -6.08 -8.83
C HIS A 219 2.86 -7.54 -8.92
N ALA A 220 2.88 -8.26 -7.80
CA ALA A 220 2.49 -9.67 -7.73
C ALA A 220 1.07 -9.87 -8.27
N LEU A 221 0.13 -9.01 -7.88
CA LEU A 221 -1.24 -9.00 -8.40
C LEU A 221 -1.32 -8.73 -9.91
N ALA A 222 -0.45 -7.85 -10.44
CA ALA A 222 -0.43 -7.52 -11.87
C ALA A 222 0.09 -8.67 -12.74
N SER A 223 1.03 -9.44 -12.21
CA SER A 223 1.69 -10.55 -12.89
C SER A 223 1.15 -11.92 -12.47
N ALA A 224 0.06 -11.97 -11.70
CA ALA A 224 -0.54 -13.20 -11.22
C ALA A 224 -1.11 -14.01 -12.39
N GLU A 225 -0.64 -15.23 -12.55
CA GLU A 225 -1.06 -16.16 -13.60
C GLU A 225 -1.55 -17.47 -12.96
N PRO A 226 -2.84 -17.84 -13.12
CA PRO A 226 -3.39 -19.08 -12.56
C PRO A 226 -2.55 -20.31 -12.93
N GLY A 227 -2.10 -21.04 -11.90
CA GLY A 227 -1.31 -22.26 -12.04
C GLY A 227 0.16 -22.08 -12.43
N SER A 228 0.62 -20.83 -12.56
CA SER A 228 2.05 -20.49 -12.69
C SER A 228 2.54 -19.79 -11.44
N THR A 229 1.88 -18.70 -11.05
CA THR A 229 2.21 -17.92 -9.85
C THR A 229 1.05 -17.78 -8.88
N LEU A 230 -0.19 -18.06 -9.30
CA LEU A 230 -1.39 -17.97 -8.47
C LEU A 230 -1.94 -19.36 -8.14
N PHE A 231 -2.09 -19.64 -6.85
CA PHE A 231 -2.47 -20.96 -6.32
C PHE A 231 -3.53 -20.84 -5.22
N GLU A 232 -4.46 -21.79 -5.15
CA GLU A 232 -5.46 -21.84 -4.08
C GLU A 232 -4.85 -22.35 -2.78
N VAL A 233 -5.16 -21.71 -1.65
CA VAL A 233 -4.71 -22.13 -0.31
C VAL A 233 -5.85 -22.86 0.39
N PRO A 234 -5.70 -24.17 0.70
CA PRO A 234 -6.73 -24.93 1.41
C PRO A 234 -6.94 -24.43 2.84
N TYR A 235 -8.17 -24.55 3.34
CA TYR A 235 -8.47 -24.23 4.73
C TYR A 235 -7.67 -25.05 5.74
N ASP A 236 -7.38 -26.31 5.42
CA ASP A 236 -6.55 -27.17 6.28
C ASP A 236 -5.12 -26.62 6.43
N ASP A 237 -4.57 -25.95 5.40
CA ASP A 237 -3.28 -25.27 5.50
C ASP A 237 -3.40 -24.02 6.40
N VAL A 238 -4.48 -23.24 6.24
CA VAL A 238 -4.72 -22.01 7.02
C VAL A 238 -4.99 -22.30 8.50
N ALA A 239 -5.48 -23.49 8.85
CA ALA A 239 -5.72 -23.89 10.23
C ALA A 239 -4.45 -23.88 11.10
N ASP A 240 -3.28 -24.03 10.49
CA ASP A 240 -1.96 -23.95 11.16
C ASP A 240 -1.42 -22.50 11.27
N SER A 241 -2.16 -21.51 10.77
CA SER A 241 -1.80 -20.09 10.84
C SER A 241 -2.39 -19.38 12.06
N ASP A 242 -1.82 -18.23 12.41
CA ASP A 242 -2.39 -17.31 13.41
C ASP A 242 -3.72 -16.67 12.93
N CYS A 243 -4.10 -16.88 11.67
CA CYS A 243 -5.32 -16.31 11.07
C CYS A 243 -6.55 -17.23 11.17
N ALA A 244 -6.42 -18.43 11.75
CA ALA A 244 -7.52 -19.39 11.88
C ALA A 244 -8.79 -18.77 12.51
N GLN A 245 -8.62 -17.90 13.51
CA GLN A 245 -9.74 -17.22 14.16
C GLN A 245 -10.49 -16.25 13.21
N LEU A 246 -9.79 -15.55 12.32
CA LEU A 246 -10.43 -14.66 11.35
C LEU A 246 -11.27 -15.45 10.34
N VAL A 247 -10.77 -16.61 9.91
CA VAL A 247 -11.51 -17.53 9.03
C VAL A 247 -12.76 -18.06 9.73
N GLU A 248 -12.63 -18.48 11.00
CA GLU A 248 -13.77 -18.97 11.78
C GLU A 248 -14.85 -17.89 11.99
N MET A 249 -14.46 -16.64 12.20
CA MET A 249 -15.40 -15.52 12.31
C MET A 249 -16.21 -15.34 11.03
N ILE A 250 -15.56 -15.44 9.87
CA ILE A 250 -16.21 -15.32 8.55
C ILE A 250 -17.17 -16.48 8.29
N ASP A 251 -16.74 -17.71 8.58
CA ASP A 251 -17.57 -18.92 8.42
C ASP A 251 -18.80 -18.88 9.34
N ARG A 252 -18.62 -18.46 10.61
CA ARG A 252 -19.71 -18.34 11.58
C ARG A 252 -20.75 -17.28 11.18
N ALA A 253 -20.33 -16.23 10.47
CA ALA A 253 -21.22 -15.24 9.89
C ALA A 253 -21.96 -15.77 8.63
N GLY A 254 -21.70 -16.99 8.19
CA GLY A 254 -22.30 -17.61 7.01
C GLY A 254 -21.72 -17.06 5.69
N SER A 255 -20.57 -16.38 5.74
CA SER A 255 -19.86 -15.89 4.57
C SER A 255 -18.80 -16.90 4.13
N GLN A 256 -18.50 -16.90 2.83
CA GLN A 256 -17.48 -17.73 2.21
C GLN A 256 -16.20 -16.93 2.01
N LEU A 257 -15.06 -17.56 2.29
CA LEU A 257 -13.74 -17.01 2.00
C LEU A 257 -13.05 -17.89 0.95
N GLN A 258 -12.35 -17.27 0.02
CA GLN A 258 -11.42 -17.97 -0.87
C GLN A 258 -10.06 -17.31 -0.71
N ILE A 259 -9.03 -18.12 -0.50
CA ILE A 259 -7.67 -17.64 -0.27
C ILE A 259 -6.79 -18.16 -1.40
N ALA A 260 -6.03 -17.27 -2.01
CA ALA A 260 -5.02 -17.61 -2.99
C ALA A 260 -3.66 -17.04 -2.57
N ARG A 261 -2.59 -17.79 -2.82
CA ARG A 261 -1.20 -17.36 -2.65
C ARG A 261 -0.61 -17.00 -4.01
N ILE A 262 0.14 -15.91 -4.05
CA ILE A 262 0.80 -15.39 -5.24
C ILE A 262 2.32 -15.49 -5.06
N ASP A 263 2.91 -16.51 -5.68
CA ASP A 263 4.32 -16.86 -5.54
C ASP A 263 5.16 -16.08 -6.57
N THR A 264 5.32 -14.76 -6.35
CA THR A 264 6.11 -13.86 -7.21
C THR A 264 7.48 -13.48 -6.62
N TRP A 265 7.60 -13.48 -5.30
CA TRP A 265 8.76 -12.95 -4.59
C TRP A 265 9.31 -14.00 -3.64
N ASP A 266 10.59 -14.34 -3.77
CA ASP A 266 11.25 -15.22 -2.82
C ASP A 266 11.32 -14.52 -1.44
N ALA A 267 11.09 -15.27 -0.36
CA ALA A 267 11.09 -14.81 1.03
C ALA A 267 10.00 -13.76 1.40
N PHE A 268 9.06 -13.47 0.50
CA PHE A 268 7.88 -12.66 0.79
C PHE A 268 6.62 -13.41 0.40
N TYR A 269 5.58 -13.29 1.23
CA TYR A 269 4.33 -13.97 1.02
C TYR A 269 3.28 -12.97 0.60
N CYS A 270 2.60 -13.25 -0.51
CA CYS A 270 1.52 -12.44 -1.03
C CYS A 270 0.25 -13.28 -1.06
N PHE A 271 -0.82 -12.80 -0.44
CA PHE A 271 -2.12 -13.43 -0.46
C PHE A 271 -3.18 -12.53 -1.07
N SER A 272 -4.15 -13.17 -1.72
CA SER A 272 -5.43 -12.58 -2.09
C SER A 272 -6.53 -13.31 -1.35
N ALA A 273 -7.45 -12.56 -0.75
CA ALA A 273 -8.60 -13.08 -0.04
C ALA A 273 -9.87 -12.53 -0.69
N GLU A 274 -10.77 -13.42 -1.10
CA GLU A 274 -12.05 -13.06 -1.66
C GLU A 274 -13.18 -13.50 -0.72
N LEU A 275 -13.87 -12.51 -0.17
CA LEU A 275 -14.98 -12.66 0.75
C LEU A 275 -16.30 -12.53 0.00
N THR A 276 -17.20 -13.49 0.19
CA THR A 276 -18.54 -13.48 -0.44
C THR A 276 -19.60 -13.82 0.59
N SER A 277 -20.62 -12.98 0.72
CA SER A 277 -21.79 -13.28 1.56
C SER A 277 -22.97 -13.71 0.70
N PRO A 278 -23.73 -14.75 1.09
CA PRO A 278 -24.98 -15.12 0.44
C PRO A 278 -26.00 -13.98 0.39
N MET A 279 -25.92 -13.01 1.31
CA MET A 279 -26.85 -11.88 1.36
C MET A 279 -26.56 -10.82 0.31
N THR A 280 -25.29 -10.63 -0.06
CA THR A 280 -24.87 -9.56 -0.99
C THR A 280 -24.54 -10.09 -2.38
N GLU A 281 -24.13 -11.36 -2.51
CA GLU A 281 -23.67 -12.02 -3.75
C GLU A 281 -22.58 -11.24 -4.54
N VAL A 282 -22.00 -10.21 -3.93
CA VAL A 282 -20.87 -9.43 -4.45
C VAL A 282 -19.58 -9.89 -3.76
N PRO A 283 -18.52 -10.25 -4.52
CA PRO A 283 -17.19 -10.46 -3.95
C PRO A 283 -16.58 -9.17 -3.43
N PHE A 284 -15.93 -9.26 -2.28
CA PHE A 284 -15.03 -8.25 -1.75
C PHE A 284 -13.64 -8.85 -1.65
N CYS A 285 -12.69 -8.25 -2.35
CA CYS A 285 -11.31 -8.71 -2.39
C CYS A 285 -10.45 -7.88 -1.45
N GLY A 286 -9.43 -8.52 -0.88
CA GLY A 286 -8.37 -7.88 -0.13
C GLY A 286 -7.05 -8.58 -0.39
N HIS A 287 -5.95 -7.85 -0.21
CA HIS A 287 -4.62 -8.33 -0.56
C HIS A 287 -3.64 -8.05 0.58
N GLY A 288 -2.55 -8.81 0.60
CA GLY A 288 -1.55 -8.63 1.65
C GLY A 288 -0.23 -9.22 1.25
N LEU A 289 0.80 -8.38 1.20
CA LEU A 289 2.19 -8.80 1.14
C LEU A 289 2.94 -8.49 2.44
N HIS A 290 3.72 -9.46 2.91
CA HIS A 290 4.63 -9.30 4.04
C HIS A 290 5.72 -10.39 4.01
N HIS A 291 6.85 -10.18 4.69
CA HIS A 291 7.85 -11.24 4.87
C HIS A 291 7.39 -12.34 5.82
N ASP A 292 6.45 -12.03 6.71
CA ASP A 292 5.76 -12.99 7.59
C ASP A 292 4.42 -13.42 6.95
N PRO A 293 4.19 -14.72 6.71
CA PRO A 293 2.98 -15.20 6.05
C PRO A 293 1.69 -14.96 6.86
N ASN A 294 1.75 -14.98 8.20
CA ASN A 294 0.57 -14.71 9.03
C ASN A 294 0.16 -13.24 8.91
N VAL A 295 1.12 -12.32 8.89
CA VAL A 295 0.83 -10.90 8.71
C VAL A 295 0.29 -10.65 7.29
N ALA A 296 0.88 -11.29 6.27
CA ALA A 296 0.40 -11.17 4.89
C ALA A 296 -1.05 -11.67 4.74
N LEU A 297 -1.37 -12.85 5.27
CA LEU A 297 -2.73 -13.40 5.22
C LEU A 297 -3.73 -12.55 6.03
N SER A 298 -3.36 -12.13 7.23
CA SER A 298 -4.18 -11.27 8.08
C SER A 298 -4.54 -9.95 7.37
N ARG A 299 -3.59 -9.34 6.67
CA ARG A 299 -3.82 -8.14 5.84
C ARG A 299 -4.82 -8.42 4.72
N ALA A 300 -4.66 -9.51 3.98
CA ALA A 300 -5.58 -9.86 2.90
C ALA A 300 -7.03 -10.05 3.41
N ILE A 301 -7.21 -10.80 4.49
CA ILE A 301 -8.53 -11.07 5.08
C ILE A 301 -9.15 -9.78 5.64
N THR A 302 -8.38 -9.00 6.40
CA THR A 302 -8.90 -7.76 7.01
C THR A 302 -9.18 -6.67 5.99
N GLU A 303 -8.45 -6.64 4.87
CA GLU A 303 -8.77 -5.77 3.73
C GLU A 303 -10.04 -6.19 3.00
N ALA A 304 -10.29 -7.50 2.82
CA ALA A 304 -11.52 -7.98 2.22
C ALA A 304 -12.75 -7.61 3.07
N ALA A 305 -12.64 -7.76 4.39
CA ALA A 305 -13.66 -7.31 5.34
C ALA A 305 -13.85 -5.78 5.32
N GLN A 306 -12.75 -5.01 5.27
CA GLN A 306 -12.80 -3.55 5.17
C GLN A 306 -13.43 -3.09 3.85
N SER A 307 -13.15 -3.75 2.73
CA SER A 307 -13.74 -3.47 1.41
C SER A 307 -15.26 -3.66 1.45
N ARG A 308 -15.73 -4.78 2.02
CA ARG A 308 -17.15 -5.04 2.30
C ARG A 308 -17.79 -3.94 3.13
N LEU A 309 -17.17 -3.58 4.25
CA LEU A 309 -17.76 -2.60 5.16
C LEU A 309 -17.73 -1.17 4.60
N THR A 310 -16.74 -0.86 3.78
CA THR A 310 -16.68 0.42 3.06
C THR A 310 -17.89 0.56 2.15
N ALA A 311 -18.26 -0.50 1.43
CA ALA A 311 -19.47 -0.54 0.63
C ALA A 311 -20.75 -0.41 1.48
N ILE A 312 -20.87 -1.16 2.59
CA ILE A 312 -22.03 -1.11 3.48
C ILE A 312 -22.22 0.28 4.08
N SER A 313 -21.13 0.90 4.55
CA SER A 313 -21.19 2.23 5.18
C SER A 313 -21.57 3.34 4.21
N GLY A 314 -21.34 3.14 2.91
CA GLY A 314 -21.59 4.14 1.87
C GLY A 314 -20.80 5.44 2.05
N ALA A 315 -19.74 5.43 2.85
CA ALA A 315 -19.02 6.64 3.28
C ALA A 315 -17.98 7.14 2.27
N ARG A 316 -17.70 6.37 1.21
CA ARG A 316 -16.71 6.71 0.19
C ARG A 316 -17.37 7.14 -1.12
N GLU A 317 -16.92 8.26 -1.66
CA GLU A 317 -17.49 8.89 -2.86
C GLU A 317 -16.94 8.32 -4.19
N ASP A 318 -15.92 7.48 -4.11
CA ASP A 318 -15.18 6.92 -5.24
C ASP A 318 -15.51 5.44 -5.52
N LEU A 319 -16.47 4.88 -4.79
CA LEU A 319 -16.98 3.55 -5.08
C LEU A 319 -17.78 3.56 -6.39
N PRO A 320 -17.55 2.61 -7.32
CA PRO A 320 -18.27 2.56 -8.60
C PRO A 320 -19.79 2.43 -8.41
N ALA A 321 -20.57 3.17 -9.21
CA ALA A 321 -22.03 3.07 -9.19
C ALA A 321 -22.54 1.64 -9.41
N ALA A 322 -21.83 0.83 -10.19
CA ALA A 322 -22.15 -0.58 -10.43
C ALA A 322 -22.17 -1.41 -9.15
N LEU A 323 -21.32 -1.09 -8.18
CA LEU A 323 -21.29 -1.78 -6.88
C LEU A 323 -22.60 -1.49 -6.12
N TYR A 324 -23.02 -0.23 -6.04
CA TYR A 324 -24.31 0.14 -5.42
C TYR A 324 -25.53 -0.41 -6.18
N GLN A 325 -25.47 -0.46 -7.51
CA GLN A 325 -26.55 -1.04 -8.32
C GLN A 325 -26.71 -2.53 -8.04
N ARG A 326 -25.63 -3.28 -7.87
CA ARG A 326 -25.70 -4.69 -7.45
C ARG A 326 -26.32 -4.84 -6.07
N PHE A 327 -25.96 -3.98 -5.10
CA PHE A 327 -26.62 -3.94 -3.79
C PHE A 327 -28.13 -3.64 -3.90
N ALA A 328 -28.54 -2.73 -4.78
CA ALA A 328 -29.95 -2.39 -4.96
C ALA A 328 -30.76 -3.49 -5.68
N GLN A 329 -30.10 -4.39 -6.41
CA GLN A 329 -30.71 -5.43 -7.23
C GLN A 329 -30.68 -6.84 -6.57
N ILE A 330 -30.27 -6.95 -5.31
CA ILE A 330 -30.18 -8.20 -4.53
C ILE A 330 -31.48 -9.02 -4.57
N HIS A 331 -32.64 -8.40 -4.79
CA HIS A 331 -33.93 -9.10 -4.88
C HIS A 331 -34.26 -9.70 -6.28
N THR A 332 -33.40 -9.55 -7.29
CA THR A 332 -33.76 -9.89 -8.69
C THR A 332 -32.77 -10.82 -9.39
N TYR A 333 -31.57 -11.03 -8.85
CA TYR A 333 -30.59 -11.93 -9.44
C TYR A 333 -30.73 -13.36 -8.89
N ALA A 334 -30.73 -14.33 -9.82
CA ALA A 334 -30.43 -15.72 -9.50
C ALA A 334 -28.96 -15.82 -9.06
N PRO A 335 -28.60 -16.77 -8.17
CA PRO A 335 -27.25 -16.88 -7.63
C PRO A 335 -26.25 -16.90 -8.78
N VAL A 336 -25.31 -15.96 -8.76
CA VAL A 336 -24.22 -15.92 -9.73
C VAL A 336 -23.41 -17.22 -9.56
N GLN A 337 -23.68 -18.22 -10.40
CA GLN A 337 -22.83 -19.39 -10.53
C GLN A 337 -21.47 -18.91 -11.02
N ARG A 338 -20.47 -18.94 -10.13
CA ARG A 338 -19.10 -18.62 -10.51
C ARG A 338 -18.54 -19.69 -11.41
N SER A 339 -17.96 -19.22 -12.51
CA SER A 339 -16.82 -19.84 -13.16
C SER A 339 -15.65 -19.82 -12.17
N LEU A 340 -15.61 -20.76 -11.23
CA LEU A 340 -14.37 -21.11 -10.53
C LEU A 340 -13.46 -21.71 -11.60
N GLN A 341 -12.52 -20.92 -12.13
CA GLN A 341 -11.38 -21.57 -12.76
C GLN A 341 -10.73 -22.40 -11.66
N SER A 342 -10.77 -23.73 -11.81
CA SER A 342 -10.08 -24.64 -10.90
C SER A 342 -8.62 -24.23 -10.87
N MET A 343 -8.18 -23.62 -9.78
CA MET A 343 -6.78 -23.29 -9.56
C MET A 343 -6.10 -24.52 -8.95
N PRO A 344 -4.82 -24.78 -9.29
CA PRO A 344 -4.06 -25.77 -8.56
C PRO A 344 -3.84 -25.30 -7.12
N THR A 345 -3.77 -26.29 -6.23
CA THR A 345 -3.51 -26.09 -4.81
C THR A 345 -2.06 -25.64 -4.59
N ALA A 346 -1.87 -24.67 -3.71
CA ALA A 346 -0.56 -24.22 -3.26
C ALA A 346 0.18 -25.33 -2.51
N THR A 347 1.51 -25.30 -2.54
CA THR A 347 2.30 -26.08 -1.58
C THR A 347 2.04 -25.57 -0.15
N PRO A 348 2.19 -26.40 0.89
CA PRO A 348 1.97 -25.98 2.28
C PRO A 348 2.75 -24.72 2.62
N THR A 349 2.08 -23.76 3.26
CA THR A 349 2.69 -22.49 3.62
C THR A 349 3.50 -22.66 4.90
N PRO A 350 4.75 -22.17 4.97
CA PRO A 350 5.52 -22.21 6.21
C PRO A 350 5.04 -21.13 7.18
N TRP A 351 3.97 -21.38 7.92
CA TRP A 351 3.37 -20.40 8.86
C TRP A 351 4.30 -20.00 10.01
N HIS A 352 5.36 -20.74 10.27
CA HIS A 352 6.35 -20.44 11.30
C HIS A 352 7.73 -20.29 10.67
N ILE A 353 8.18 -19.05 10.52
CA ILE A 353 9.49 -18.71 9.98
C ILE A 353 10.37 -18.02 11.03
N GLU A 354 11.68 -18.13 10.87
CA GLU A 354 12.61 -17.28 11.61
C GLU A 354 12.49 -15.84 11.09
N CYS A 355 12.21 -14.91 12.00
CA CYS A 355 12.08 -13.50 11.65
C CYS A 355 13.29 -12.71 12.16
N THR A 356 13.81 -11.80 11.34
CA THR A 356 14.74 -10.76 11.80
C THR A 356 14.00 -9.68 12.58
N ASP A 357 14.67 -9.06 13.54
CA ASP A 357 14.23 -7.85 14.24
C ASP A 357 14.70 -6.58 13.51
N SER A 358 15.57 -6.71 12.50
CA SER A 358 16.19 -5.57 11.81
C SER A 358 15.31 -5.07 10.68
N LEU A 359 14.76 -3.86 10.84
CA LEU A 359 14.06 -3.16 9.76
C LEU A 359 15.00 -2.85 8.59
N ASN A 360 16.28 -2.55 8.87
CA ASN A 360 17.24 -2.25 7.82
C ASN A 360 17.51 -3.47 6.92
N GLU A 361 17.60 -4.66 7.50
CA GLU A 361 17.75 -5.91 6.73
C GLU A 361 16.52 -6.18 5.85
N LEU A 362 15.31 -5.95 6.38
CA LEU A 362 14.07 -6.13 5.63
C LEU A 362 13.92 -5.11 4.50
N VAL A 363 14.24 -3.83 4.74
CA VAL A 363 14.27 -2.79 3.70
C VAL A 363 15.26 -3.17 2.61
N THR A 364 16.47 -3.59 3.01
CA THR A 364 17.52 -4.03 2.08
C THR A 364 17.06 -5.22 1.25
N SER A 365 16.48 -6.25 1.88
CA SER A 365 16.00 -7.46 1.20
C SER A 365 14.90 -7.14 0.19
N ALA A 366 13.90 -6.34 0.57
CA ALA A 366 12.82 -5.93 -0.31
C ALA A 366 13.33 -5.05 -1.47
N ALA A 367 14.24 -4.11 -1.19
CA ALA A 367 14.84 -3.27 -2.22
C ALA A 367 15.72 -4.07 -3.21
N ILE A 368 16.46 -5.08 -2.75
CA ILE A 368 17.20 -6.02 -3.61
C ILE A 368 16.23 -6.82 -4.50
N ALA A 369 15.13 -7.32 -3.94
CA ALA A 369 14.13 -8.07 -4.71
C ALA A 369 13.56 -7.22 -5.85
N ILE A 370 13.16 -5.98 -5.55
CA ILE A 370 12.66 -5.02 -6.55
C ILE A 370 13.75 -4.68 -7.58
N ALA A 371 14.98 -4.40 -7.16
CA ALA A 371 16.07 -4.06 -8.06
C ALA A 371 16.44 -5.21 -8.99
N THR A 372 16.42 -6.45 -8.49
CA THR A 372 16.67 -7.65 -9.28
C THR A 372 15.60 -7.84 -10.35
N ARG A 373 14.34 -7.51 -10.03
CA ARG A 373 13.21 -7.66 -10.95
C ARG A 373 13.12 -6.54 -11.99
N SER A 374 13.37 -5.30 -11.58
CA SER A 374 13.21 -4.09 -12.41
C SER A 374 14.50 -3.65 -13.11
N GLY A 375 15.65 -4.14 -12.68
CA GLY A 375 16.97 -3.68 -13.12
C GLY A 375 17.40 -2.34 -12.51
N THR A 376 16.56 -1.72 -11.67
CA THR A 376 16.80 -0.40 -11.10
C THR A 376 16.56 -0.39 -9.59
N GLU A 377 17.48 0.23 -8.85
CA GLU A 377 17.34 0.40 -7.42
C GLU A 377 16.12 1.29 -7.08
N PRO A 378 15.22 0.88 -6.17
CA PRO A 378 14.14 1.74 -5.73
C PRO A 378 14.67 2.94 -4.93
N LEU A 379 13.90 4.02 -4.94
CA LEU A 379 14.22 5.27 -4.24
C LEU A 379 13.04 5.72 -3.38
N ALA A 380 13.29 6.63 -2.46
CA ALA A 380 12.26 7.23 -1.62
C ALA A 380 12.46 8.74 -1.45
N ALA A 381 11.35 9.45 -1.34
CA ALA A 381 11.30 10.85 -0.95
C ALA A 381 10.43 11.02 0.29
N VAL A 382 10.83 11.88 1.22
CA VAL A 382 10.04 12.20 2.42
C VAL A 382 8.98 13.25 2.07
N CYS A 383 7.74 13.01 2.51
CA CYS A 383 6.65 13.97 2.38
C CYS A 383 6.69 14.98 3.53
N ASP A 384 7.60 15.96 3.47
CA ASP A 384 7.82 16.94 4.53
C ASP A 384 7.19 18.31 4.22
N PHE A 385 6.86 19.05 5.28
CA PHE A 385 6.33 20.42 5.27
C PHE A 385 6.37 20.96 6.72
N PRO A 386 6.18 22.27 6.97
CA PRO A 386 6.36 22.87 8.30
C PRO A 386 5.58 22.20 9.44
N ASP A 387 4.35 21.77 9.16
CA ASP A 387 3.46 21.13 10.13
C ASP A 387 3.51 19.59 10.10
N ALA A 388 4.37 18.99 9.26
CA ALA A 388 4.52 17.54 9.19
C ALA A 388 4.78 16.97 10.58
N CYS A 389 4.06 15.90 10.92
CA CYS A 389 3.94 15.43 12.30
C CYS A 389 4.29 13.94 12.48
N ILE A 390 4.39 13.17 11.39
CA ILE A 390 4.79 11.76 11.42
C ILE A 390 5.77 11.45 10.27
N PRO A 391 6.52 10.33 10.34
CA PRO A 391 7.29 9.83 9.20
C PRO A 391 6.36 9.39 8.07
N VAL A 392 6.46 10.06 6.91
CA VAL A 392 5.77 9.70 5.67
C VAL A 392 6.75 9.74 4.52
N VAL A 393 6.75 8.68 3.71
CA VAL A 393 7.62 8.55 2.53
C VAL A 393 6.80 8.12 1.32
N LYS A 394 7.22 8.55 0.13
CA LYS A 394 6.83 7.93 -1.14
C LYS A 394 8.00 7.09 -1.63
N VAL A 395 7.82 5.78 -1.67
CA VAL A 395 8.73 4.84 -2.34
C VAL A 395 8.37 4.79 -3.83
N ILE A 396 9.39 4.77 -4.68
CA ILE A 396 9.27 4.73 -6.13
C ILE A 396 10.16 3.59 -6.62
N ALA A 397 9.59 2.69 -7.41
CA ALA A 397 10.27 1.57 -8.04
C ALA A 397 10.17 1.70 -9.58
N PRO A 398 11.12 2.41 -10.22
CA PRO A 398 11.15 2.53 -11.68
C PRO A 398 11.21 1.16 -12.35
N GLY A 399 10.49 0.98 -13.46
CA GLY A 399 10.52 -0.25 -14.26
C GLY A 399 9.64 -1.39 -13.71
N LEU A 400 9.08 -1.24 -12.51
CA LEU A 400 8.16 -2.24 -11.96
C LEU A 400 6.71 -1.95 -12.38
N THR A 401 6.10 -2.92 -13.05
CA THR A 401 4.66 -2.89 -13.36
C THR A 401 3.86 -3.10 -12.09
N ALA A 402 2.67 -2.50 -11.98
CA ALA A 402 1.75 -2.91 -10.94
C ALA A 402 0.29 -2.79 -11.39
N SER A 403 -0.56 -3.59 -10.75
CA SER A 403 -1.97 -3.71 -11.05
C SER A 403 -2.68 -2.39 -10.78
N HIS A 404 -3.70 -2.12 -11.59
CA HIS A 404 -4.54 -0.93 -11.45
C HIS A 404 -5.67 -1.20 -10.47
N GLY A 405 -5.81 -0.25 -9.55
CA GLY A 405 -6.96 -0.02 -8.71
C GLY A 405 -6.77 1.37 -8.11
N SER A 406 -6.66 2.39 -8.96
CA SER A 406 -6.60 3.75 -8.42
C SER A 406 -8.01 4.10 -7.93
N PRO A 407 -8.19 4.41 -6.63
CA PRO A 407 -9.44 4.98 -6.14
C PRO A 407 -9.67 6.39 -6.68
N MET A 408 -8.68 6.99 -7.37
CA MET A 408 -8.81 8.35 -7.86
C MET A 408 -9.82 8.41 -9.00
N ARG A 409 -10.85 9.20 -8.75
CA ARG A 409 -11.99 9.50 -9.61
C ARG A 409 -11.55 9.65 -11.07
N THR A 410 -11.87 8.68 -11.91
CA THR A 410 -11.88 8.88 -13.36
C THR A 410 -12.97 9.94 -13.65
N PRO A 411 -12.66 11.06 -14.32
CA PRO A 411 -13.68 12.01 -14.71
C PRO A 411 -14.80 11.30 -15.47
N LEU A 412 -16.06 11.60 -15.14
CA LEU A 412 -17.26 11.01 -15.76
C LEU A 412 -17.32 11.13 -17.30
N GLN A 413 -16.42 11.88 -17.91
CA GLN A 413 -16.33 12.13 -19.35
C GLN A 413 -15.76 10.95 -20.14
N GLU A 414 -15.20 9.92 -19.51
CA GLU A 414 -14.66 8.74 -20.20
C GLU A 414 -15.68 7.59 -20.42
N LEU A 415 -16.97 7.81 -20.14
CA LEU A 415 -18.03 6.80 -20.26
C LEU A 415 -19.02 7.02 -21.42
N THR A 416 -18.67 7.82 -22.43
CA THR A 416 -19.52 8.02 -23.64
C THR A 416 -18.98 7.33 -24.87
#